data_AF-A0A957FWC8-F1
#
_entry.id   AF-A0A957FWC8-F1
#
_cell.length_a   1.000
_cell.length_b   1.000
_cell.length_c   1.000
_cell.angle_alpha   90.00
_cell.angle_beta   90.00
_cell.angle_gamma   90.00
#
_symmetry.space_group_name_H-M   'P 1'
#
loop_
_entity.id
_entity.type
_entity.pdbx_description
1 polymer ?
#
loop_
_entity_poly.entity_id
_entity_poly.type
_entity_poly.pdbx_seq_one_letter_code
_entity_poly.pdbx_strand_id
1 'polypeptide(L)'
;MNNRKHPRLLAKASLALGLLLLSGSLTLNIFLFRYAVNYYRQLNEVRLSPLGLEQHPLTPDAPVTDATLVVFLGDSRAAEWPAPNVPGIQFSNLGIGAQTSAQMLLRYEAHVAPLEPDIIILQVGINDLKTIPLFPERREELVTDCQDNIAAIVTKARADGALVILSTVFPAGDVPLHRCPF
;
A
#
# COMPACT_ATOMS: atom_id res chain seq x y z
N MET A 1 -63.22 32.09 12.38
CA MET A 1 -62.25 32.11 13.51
C MET A 1 -61.30 30.93 13.38
N ASN A 2 -60.22 31.07 12.61
CA ASN A 2 -59.28 29.98 12.34
C ASN A 2 -57.87 30.57 12.21
N ASN A 3 -56.97 30.37 13.19
CA ASN A 3 -55.51 30.46 12.95
C ASN A 3 -54.56 29.98 14.09
N ARG A 4 -55.04 29.33 15.17
CA ARG A 4 -54.15 28.96 16.31
C ARG A 4 -53.39 27.63 16.15
N LYS A 5 -53.67 26.83 15.11
CA LYS A 5 -53.05 25.50 14.93
C LYS A 5 -51.69 25.52 14.20
N HIS A 6 -51.45 26.52 13.33
CA HIS A 6 -50.21 26.66 12.56
C HIS A 6 -48.91 26.87 13.37
N PRO A 7 -48.84 27.70 14.42
CA PRO A 7 -47.56 28.01 15.08
C PRO A 7 -46.99 26.82 15.88
N ARG A 8 -47.85 25.95 16.42
CA ARG A 8 -47.40 24.74 17.14
C ARG A 8 -46.88 23.65 16.20
N LEU A 9 -47.43 23.56 14.98
CA LEU A 9 -46.95 22.64 13.96
C LEU A 9 -45.57 23.07 13.46
N LEU A 10 -45.41 24.37 13.19
CA LEU A 10 -44.13 24.96 12.79
C LEU A 10 -43.06 24.76 13.88
N ALA A 11 -43.37 25.02 15.15
CA ALA A 11 -42.42 24.80 16.25
C ALA A 11 -41.99 23.33 16.38
N LYS A 12 -42.91 22.37 16.22
CA LYS A 12 -42.59 20.94 16.20
C LYS A 12 -41.72 20.55 15.00
N ALA A 13 -42.02 21.10 13.82
CA ALA A 13 -41.23 20.87 12.62
C ALA A 13 -39.80 21.44 12.76
N SER A 14 -39.64 22.65 13.31
CA SER A 14 -38.34 23.25 13.59
C SER A 14 -37.54 22.45 14.62
N LEU A 15 -38.17 21.96 15.69
CA LEU A 15 -37.52 21.10 16.68
C LEU A 15 -37.08 19.77 16.06
N ALA A 16 -37.94 19.12 15.27
CA ALA A 16 -37.61 17.87 14.59
C ALA A 16 -36.45 18.05 13.60
N LEU A 17 -36.46 19.14 12.82
CA LEU A 17 -35.35 19.49 11.94
C LEU A 17 -34.06 19.76 12.73
N GLY A 18 -34.13 20.48 13.84
CA GLY A 18 -32.99 20.74 14.71
C GLY A 18 -32.38 19.45 15.28
N LEU A 19 -33.22 18.52 15.75
CA LEU A 19 -32.78 17.21 16.24
C LEU A 19 -32.16 16.36 15.12
N LEU A 20 -32.72 16.40 13.91
CA LEU A 20 -32.19 15.69 12.75
C LEU A 20 -30.81 16.24 12.35
N LEU A 21 -30.66 17.57 12.30
CA LEU A 21 -29.37 18.21 12.01
C LEU A 21 -28.33 17.92 13.09
N LEU A 22 -28.73 17.96 14.37
CA LEU A 22 -27.84 17.61 15.49
C LEU A 22 -27.40 16.14 15.42
N SER A 23 -28.33 15.23 15.16
CA SER A 23 -28.03 13.80 15.00
C SER A 23 -27.10 13.54 13.81
N GLY A 24 -27.35 14.21 12.68
CA GLY A 24 -26.48 14.15 11.51
C GLY A 24 -25.07 14.66 11.82
N SER A 25 -24.95 15.81 12.49
CA SER A 25 -23.68 16.38 12.94
C SER A 25 -22.93 15.44 13.89
N LEU A 26 -23.63 14.86 14.88
CA LEU A 26 -23.01 13.95 15.84
C LEU A 26 -22.50 12.68 15.16
N THR A 27 -23.30 12.11 14.25
CA THR A 27 -22.91 10.91 13.50
C THR A 27 -21.68 11.18 12.63
N LEU A 28 -21.65 12.32 11.93
CA LEU A 28 -20.50 12.73 11.12
C LEU A 28 -19.25 12.95 11.99
N ASN A 29 -19.37 13.62 13.13
CA ASN A 29 -18.25 13.84 14.05
C ASN A 29 -17.70 12.52 14.61
N ILE A 30 -18.56 11.57 14.98
CA ILE A 30 -18.14 10.23 15.42
C ILE A 30 -17.41 9.50 14.29
N PHE A 31 -17.95 9.56 13.07
CA PHE A 31 -17.30 8.96 11.89
C PHE A 31 -15.91 9.57 11.65
N LEU A 32 -15.80 10.90 11.62
CA LEU A 32 -14.54 11.61 11.42
C LEU A 32 -13.53 11.32 12.55
N PHE A 33 -13.97 11.26 13.81
CA PHE A 33 -13.12 10.90 14.93
C PHE A 33 -12.57 9.48 14.78
N ARG A 34 -13.42 8.50 14.45
CA ARG A 34 -12.98 7.12 14.21
C ARG A 34 -12.01 7.04 13.03
N TYR A 35 -12.28 7.77 11.96
CA TYR A 35 -11.39 7.88 10.81
C TYR A 35 -10.02 8.44 11.20
N ALA A 36 -9.98 9.53 11.97
CA ALA A 36 -8.74 10.13 12.46
C ALA A 36 -7.96 9.20 13.38
N VAL A 37 -8.64 8.49 14.30
CA VAL A 37 -8.00 7.49 15.18
C VAL A 37 -7.38 6.36 14.35
N ASN A 38 -8.06 5.88 13.31
CA ASN A 38 -7.52 4.84 12.44
C ASN A 38 -6.29 5.32 11.67
N TYR A 39 -6.31 6.54 11.11
CA TYR A 39 -5.14 7.13 10.47
C TYR A 39 -3.96 7.31 11.44
N TYR A 40 -4.23 7.78 12.66
CA TYR A 40 -3.20 7.93 13.68
C TYR A 40 -2.56 6.58 14.05
N ARG A 41 -3.35 5.50 14.13
CA ARG A 41 -2.81 4.16 14.36
C ARG A 41 -1.93 3.69 13.21
N GLN A 42 -2.39 3.80 11.97
CA GLN A 42 -1.61 3.41 10.78
C GLN A 42 -0.29 4.18 10.69
N LEU A 43 -0.29 5.48 10.98
CA LEU A 43 0.93 6.27 11.01
C LEU A 43 1.93 5.76 12.05
N ASN A 44 1.46 5.37 13.25
CA ASN A 44 2.34 4.83 14.29
C ASN A 44 2.77 3.38 14.02
N GLU A 45 1.94 2.58 13.35
CA GLU A 45 2.30 1.24 12.90
C GLU A 45 3.49 1.30 11.92
N VAL A 46 3.41 2.19 10.91
CA VAL A 46 4.54 2.42 9.97
C VAL A 46 5.79 2.95 10.69
N ARG A 47 5.64 3.74 11.75
CA ARG A 47 6.80 4.20 12.55
C ARG A 47 7.45 3.08 13.36
N LEU A 48 6.66 2.13 13.85
CA LEU A 48 7.15 1.00 14.65
C LEU A 48 7.75 -0.10 13.77
N SER A 49 7.09 -0.43 12.67
CA SER A 49 7.57 -1.39 11.68
C SER A 49 7.51 -0.79 10.27
N PRO A 50 8.51 0.04 9.90
CA PRO A 50 8.54 0.68 8.59
C PRO A 50 8.74 -0.33 7.45
N LEU A 51 9.21 -1.53 7.73
CA LEU A 51 9.44 -2.57 6.71
C LEU A 51 8.34 -3.63 6.66
N GLY A 52 7.42 -3.66 7.62
CA GLY A 52 6.28 -4.58 7.62
C GLY A 52 6.65 -6.07 7.57
N LEU A 53 7.84 -6.44 8.09
CA LEU A 53 8.39 -7.79 7.94
C LEU A 53 7.55 -8.86 8.67
N GLU A 54 6.80 -8.45 9.68
CA GLU A 54 5.85 -9.30 10.40
C GLU A 54 4.70 -9.84 9.54
N GLN A 55 4.40 -9.21 8.40
CA GLN A 55 3.31 -9.64 7.51
C GLN A 55 3.67 -10.90 6.72
N HIS A 56 4.97 -11.14 6.50
CA HIS A 56 5.49 -12.33 5.83
C HIS A 56 6.59 -12.93 6.70
N PRO A 57 6.28 -13.92 7.57
CA PRO A 57 7.30 -14.58 8.36
C PRO A 57 8.35 -15.21 7.44
N LEU A 58 9.63 -15.02 7.81
CA LEU A 58 10.85 -15.48 7.13
C LEU A 58 11.01 -17.01 7.07
N THR A 59 9.93 -17.77 7.00
CA THR A 59 9.97 -19.17 6.63
C THR A 59 9.73 -19.24 5.13
N PRO A 60 10.79 -19.16 4.29
CA PRO A 60 10.66 -19.71 2.96
C PRO A 60 10.25 -21.18 3.10
N ASP A 61 9.34 -21.61 2.24
CA ASP A 61 9.28 -23.03 1.94
C ASP A 61 10.70 -23.43 1.55
N ALA A 62 11.32 -24.33 2.34
CA ALA A 62 12.71 -24.72 2.13
C ALA A 62 12.90 -25.05 0.64
N PRO A 63 13.96 -24.53 -0.01
CA PRO A 63 14.14 -24.71 -1.44
C PRO A 63 14.06 -26.20 -1.76
N VAL A 64 13.16 -26.55 -2.68
CA VAL A 64 13.03 -27.91 -3.19
C VAL A 64 14.34 -28.21 -3.89
N THR A 65 15.03 -29.24 -3.42
CA THR A 65 16.31 -29.67 -3.99
C THR A 65 16.13 -29.93 -5.48
N ASP A 66 17.04 -29.39 -6.30
CA ASP A 66 17.03 -29.46 -7.78
C ASP A 66 15.95 -28.63 -8.51
N ALA A 67 15.26 -27.70 -7.85
CA ALA A 67 14.34 -26.75 -8.50
C ALA A 67 14.94 -25.34 -8.64
N THR A 68 14.62 -24.65 -9.74
CA THR A 68 14.92 -23.22 -9.90
C THR A 68 14.01 -22.39 -9.01
N LEU A 69 14.58 -21.56 -8.14
CA LEU A 69 13.83 -20.67 -7.27
C LEU A 69 13.59 -19.31 -7.92
N VAL A 70 12.31 -19.00 -8.15
CA VAL A 70 11.84 -17.70 -8.63
C VAL A 70 11.18 -16.93 -7.50
N VAL A 71 11.70 -15.76 -7.19
CA VAL A 71 11.12 -14.85 -6.18
C VAL A 71 10.35 -13.73 -6.85
N PHE A 72 9.09 -13.54 -6.48
CA PHE A 72 8.36 -12.31 -6.75
C PHE A 72 8.67 -11.31 -5.65
N LEU A 73 9.43 -10.27 -5.98
CA LEU A 73 9.73 -9.17 -5.07
C LEU A 73 8.91 -7.96 -5.49
N GLY A 74 7.94 -7.56 -4.67
CA GLY A 74 7.10 -6.43 -5.05
C GLY A 74 6.20 -5.84 -3.98
N ASP A 75 5.30 -4.98 -4.45
CA ASP A 75 4.26 -4.37 -3.63
C ASP A 75 2.97 -5.21 -3.60
N SER A 76 1.85 -4.61 -3.20
CA SER A 76 0.50 -5.20 -3.28
C SER A 76 0.17 -5.92 -4.60
N ARG A 77 0.64 -5.42 -5.75
CA ARG A 77 0.39 -6.02 -7.05
C ARG A 77 1.07 -7.38 -7.18
N ALA A 78 2.34 -7.46 -6.78
CA ALA A 78 3.07 -8.72 -6.76
C ALA A 78 2.50 -9.68 -5.71
N ALA A 79 2.09 -9.18 -4.54
CA ALA A 79 1.49 -9.99 -3.47
C ALA A 79 0.23 -10.75 -3.93
N GLU A 80 -0.52 -10.19 -4.88
CA GLU A 80 -1.72 -10.79 -5.45
C GLU A 80 -1.43 -11.76 -6.62
N TRP A 81 -0.17 -11.89 -7.07
CA TRP A 81 0.16 -12.79 -8.17
C TRP A 81 0.07 -14.26 -7.75
N PRO A 82 -0.69 -15.09 -8.49
CA PRO A 82 -0.70 -16.52 -8.26
C PRO A 82 0.65 -17.12 -8.67
N ALA A 83 1.15 -18.08 -7.88
CA ALA A 83 2.31 -18.88 -8.26
C ALA A 83 1.94 -19.80 -9.45
N PRO A 84 2.65 -19.71 -10.58
CA PRO A 84 2.49 -20.66 -11.67
C PRO A 84 2.89 -22.07 -11.22
N ASN A 85 2.21 -23.09 -11.75
CA ASN A 85 2.63 -24.49 -11.56
C ASN A 85 3.49 -24.93 -12.74
N VAL A 86 4.81 -24.82 -12.61
CA VAL A 86 5.78 -25.20 -13.65
C VAL A 86 6.74 -26.24 -13.08
N PRO A 87 6.82 -27.46 -13.66
CA PRO A 87 7.75 -28.48 -13.20
C PRO A 87 9.19 -27.99 -13.15
N GLY A 88 9.89 -28.27 -12.05
CA GLY A 88 11.29 -27.85 -11.86
C GLY A 88 11.47 -26.39 -11.46
N ILE A 89 10.39 -25.63 -11.23
CA ILE A 89 10.44 -24.24 -10.75
C ILE A 89 9.61 -24.09 -9.49
N GLN A 90 10.22 -23.51 -8.46
CA GLN A 90 9.54 -23.09 -7.23
C GLN A 90 9.34 -21.58 -7.24
N PHE A 91 8.14 -21.12 -6.92
CA PHE A 91 7.83 -19.70 -6.77
C PHE A 91 7.69 -19.33 -5.30
N SER A 92 8.36 -18.26 -4.88
CA SER A 92 8.17 -17.64 -3.56
C SER A 92 7.71 -16.20 -3.75
N ASN A 93 6.61 -15.81 -3.11
CA ASN A 93 6.04 -14.48 -3.23
C ASN A 93 6.37 -13.64 -1.99
N LEU A 94 7.24 -12.65 -2.18
CA LEU A 94 7.65 -11.67 -1.17
C LEU A 94 7.02 -10.30 -1.41
N GLY A 95 5.81 -10.27 -1.97
CA GLY A 95 5.02 -9.06 -2.13
C GLY A 95 4.52 -8.53 -0.78
N ILE A 96 4.74 -7.24 -0.50
CA ILE A 96 4.20 -6.60 0.71
C ILE A 96 3.39 -5.36 0.33
N GLY A 97 2.17 -5.29 0.85
CA GLY A 97 1.22 -4.23 0.55
C GLY A 97 1.78 -2.83 0.81
N ALA A 98 1.47 -1.90 -0.10
CA ALA A 98 1.80 -0.47 0.01
C ALA A 98 3.30 -0.10 0.08
N GLN A 99 4.24 -1.04 -0.08
CA GLN A 99 5.66 -0.74 0.00
C GLN A 99 6.21 0.08 -1.17
N THR A 100 7.16 0.97 -0.85
CA THR A 100 7.97 1.76 -1.78
C THR A 100 9.27 1.06 -2.15
N SER A 101 9.96 1.59 -3.17
CA SER A 101 11.30 1.12 -3.57
C SER A 101 12.32 1.20 -2.43
N ALA A 102 12.26 2.24 -1.59
CA ALA A 102 13.16 2.41 -0.44
C ALA A 102 12.95 1.30 0.61
N GLN A 103 11.71 0.99 0.95
CA GLN A 103 11.40 -0.10 1.90
C GLN A 103 11.84 -1.46 1.35
N MET A 104 11.65 -1.67 0.04
CA MET A 104 12.05 -2.90 -0.63
C MET A 104 13.57 -3.09 -0.65
N LEU A 105 14.33 -2.01 -0.93
CA LEU A 105 15.78 -2.01 -0.83
C LEU A 105 16.25 -2.33 0.59
N LEU A 106 15.67 -1.69 1.60
CA LEU A 106 16.06 -1.87 2.99
C LEU A 106 15.77 -3.29 3.52
N ARG A 107 14.71 -3.94 3.05
CA ARG A 107 14.41 -5.32 3.46
C ARG A 107 15.12 -6.40 2.64
N TYR A 108 15.83 -6.05 1.58
CA TYR A 108 16.43 -7.02 0.67
C TYR A 108 17.31 -8.05 1.41
N GLU A 109 18.20 -7.57 2.28
CA GLU A 109 19.13 -8.44 3.04
C GLU A 109 18.43 -9.40 4.00
N ALA A 110 17.34 -8.93 4.63
CA ALA A 110 16.62 -9.74 5.60
C ALA A 110 15.66 -10.73 4.92
N HIS A 111 15.12 -10.36 3.75
CA HIS A 111 13.94 -11.01 3.19
C HIS A 111 14.23 -11.78 1.90
N VAL A 112 15.24 -11.37 1.12
CA VAL A 112 15.53 -11.91 -0.22
C VAL A 112 16.85 -12.66 -0.23
N ALA A 113 17.92 -12.04 0.26
CA ALA A 113 19.27 -12.62 0.22
C ALA A 113 19.37 -14.02 0.86
N PRO A 114 18.71 -14.33 2.00
CA PRO A 114 18.80 -15.66 2.62
C PRO A 114 18.13 -16.77 1.80
N LEU A 115 17.34 -16.42 0.77
CA LEU A 115 16.68 -17.39 -0.10
C LEU A 115 17.59 -17.86 -1.24
N GLU A 116 18.68 -17.14 -1.52
CA GLU A 116 19.59 -17.40 -2.65
C GLU A 116 18.83 -17.67 -3.97
N PRO A 117 17.95 -16.74 -4.43
CA PRO A 117 17.08 -17.00 -5.57
C PRO A 117 17.86 -17.02 -6.89
N ASP A 118 17.51 -17.95 -7.79
CA ASP A 118 18.03 -17.97 -9.15
C ASP A 118 17.47 -16.80 -9.98
N ILE A 119 16.20 -16.45 -9.76
CA ILE A 119 15.49 -15.42 -10.52
C ILE A 119 14.69 -14.54 -9.57
N ILE A 120 14.77 -13.22 -9.75
CA ILE A 120 13.91 -12.25 -9.08
C ILE A 120 13.06 -11.53 -10.12
N ILE A 121 11.74 -11.61 -9.98
CA ILE A 121 10.80 -10.75 -10.70
C ILE A 121 10.48 -9.55 -9.82
N LEU A 122 10.97 -8.38 -10.21
CA LEU A 122 10.85 -7.13 -9.46
C LEU A 122 9.69 -6.28 -9.99
N GLN A 123 8.72 -5.97 -9.12
CA GLN A 123 7.64 -5.02 -9.40
C GLN A 123 7.54 -4.00 -8.27
N VAL A 124 7.88 -2.75 -8.55
CA VAL A 124 7.88 -1.67 -7.56
C VAL A 124 7.71 -0.31 -8.24
N GLY A 125 7.42 0.73 -7.46
CA GLY A 125 7.44 2.12 -7.89
C GLY A 125 6.08 2.83 -7.86
N ILE A 126 4.95 2.11 -7.94
CA ILE A 126 3.64 2.78 -7.90
C ILE A 126 3.40 3.51 -6.57
N ASN A 127 3.91 2.95 -5.45
CA ASN A 127 3.75 3.56 -4.14
C ASN A 127 4.69 4.75 -3.90
N ASP A 128 5.81 4.81 -4.61
CA ASP A 128 6.69 5.97 -4.68
C ASP A 128 6.03 7.07 -5.51
N LEU A 129 5.57 6.74 -6.72
CA LEU A 129 5.06 7.72 -7.67
C LEU A 129 3.67 8.25 -7.29
N LYS A 130 2.84 7.49 -6.57
CA LYS A 130 1.52 7.96 -6.11
C LYS A 130 1.60 9.13 -5.14
N THR A 131 2.77 9.40 -4.54
CA THR A 131 2.94 10.54 -3.62
C THR A 131 3.23 11.85 -4.35
N ILE A 132 3.51 11.83 -5.65
CA ILE A 132 3.81 13.04 -6.44
C ILE A 132 2.71 14.10 -6.31
N PRO A 133 1.40 13.77 -6.42
CA PRO A 133 0.35 14.78 -6.22
C PRO A 133 0.32 15.41 -4.83
N LEU A 134 0.87 14.73 -3.80
CA LEU A 134 0.97 15.27 -2.44
C LEU A 134 2.19 16.19 -2.26
N PHE A 135 3.22 16.04 -3.10
CA PHE A 135 4.48 16.78 -3.06
C PHE A 135 4.91 17.17 -4.49
N PRO A 136 4.11 17.98 -5.21
CA PRO A 136 4.35 18.27 -6.62
C PRO A 136 5.72 18.92 -6.87
N GLU A 137 6.21 19.71 -5.92
CA GLU A 137 7.53 20.34 -5.93
C GLU A 137 8.71 19.36 -5.83
N ARG A 138 8.46 18.13 -5.35
CA ARG A 138 9.48 17.07 -5.20
C ARG A 138 9.40 16.02 -6.29
N ARG A 139 8.69 16.29 -7.40
CA ARG A 139 8.46 15.31 -8.47
C ARG A 139 9.75 14.67 -8.99
N GLU A 140 10.75 15.48 -9.33
CA GLU A 140 12.02 15.00 -9.89
C GLU A 140 12.81 14.17 -8.88
N GLU A 141 12.87 14.63 -7.62
CA GLU A 141 13.48 13.91 -6.50
C GLU A 141 12.82 12.53 -6.31
N LEU A 142 11.48 12.48 -6.18
CA LEU A 142 10.74 11.22 -5.97
C LEU A 142 10.94 10.20 -7.10
N VAL A 143 11.00 10.67 -8.35
CA VAL A 143 11.27 9.80 -9.51
C VAL A 143 12.71 9.30 -9.48
N THR A 144 13.66 10.17 -9.16
CA THR A 144 15.10 9.85 -9.12
C THR A 144 15.39 8.86 -7.99
N ASP A 145 14.90 9.12 -6.78
CA ASP A 145 15.02 8.22 -5.63
C ASP A 145 14.44 6.83 -5.95
N CYS A 146 13.28 6.78 -6.62
CA CYS A 146 12.68 5.53 -7.03
C CYS A 146 13.59 4.76 -8.02
N GLN A 147 14.18 5.45 -8.99
CA GLN A 147 15.10 4.85 -9.97
C GLN A 147 16.39 4.35 -9.32
N ASP A 148 16.96 5.15 -8.43
CA ASP A 148 18.20 4.82 -7.70
C ASP A 148 18.00 3.62 -6.77
N ASN A 149 16.89 3.57 -6.05
CA ASN A 149 16.55 2.41 -5.22
C ASN A 149 16.37 1.14 -6.07
N ILE A 150 15.69 1.23 -7.21
CA ILE A 150 15.55 0.09 -8.13
C ILE A 150 16.93 -0.36 -8.62
N ALA A 151 17.78 0.57 -9.07
CA ALA A 151 19.13 0.27 -9.54
C ALA A 151 19.99 -0.39 -8.44
N ALA A 152 19.86 0.07 -7.20
CA ALA A 152 20.52 -0.53 -6.04
C ALA A 152 20.02 -1.96 -5.77
N ILE A 153 18.71 -2.21 -5.79
CA ILE A 153 18.14 -3.56 -5.65
C ILE A 153 18.68 -4.48 -6.75
N VAL A 154 18.66 -4.03 -8.01
CA VAL A 154 19.16 -4.84 -9.14
C VAL A 154 20.65 -5.13 -8.99
N THR A 155 21.45 -4.15 -8.56
CA THR A 155 22.88 -4.33 -8.32
C THR A 155 23.15 -5.39 -7.24
N LYS A 156 22.41 -5.34 -6.12
CA LYS A 156 22.53 -6.31 -5.03
C LYS A 156 22.12 -7.71 -5.48
N ALA A 157 20.96 -7.84 -6.10
CA ALA A 157 20.46 -9.10 -6.65
C ALA A 157 21.44 -9.77 -7.62
N ARG A 158 22.04 -8.99 -8.53
CA ARG A 158 23.04 -9.52 -9.46
C ARG A 158 24.34 -9.93 -8.76
N ALA A 159 24.75 -9.20 -7.71
CA ALA A 159 25.92 -9.55 -6.92
C ALA A 159 25.71 -10.87 -6.16
N ASP A 160 24.49 -11.16 -5.75
CA ASP A 160 24.10 -12.44 -5.13
C ASP A 160 23.89 -13.57 -6.15
N GLY A 161 24.08 -13.30 -7.44
CA GLY A 161 23.98 -14.30 -8.52
C GLY A 161 22.60 -14.45 -9.16
N ALA A 162 21.60 -13.67 -8.73
CA ALA A 162 20.24 -13.77 -9.25
C ALA A 162 20.09 -13.08 -10.62
N LEU A 163 19.31 -13.70 -11.53
CA LEU A 163 18.79 -13.05 -12.72
C LEU A 163 17.62 -12.15 -12.35
N VAL A 164 17.69 -10.86 -12.69
CA VAL A 164 16.61 -9.90 -12.39
C VAL A 164 15.75 -9.62 -13.61
N ILE A 165 14.45 -9.84 -13.48
CA ILE A 165 13.41 -9.46 -14.44
C ILE A 165 12.65 -8.26 -13.86
N LEU A 166 12.85 -7.08 -14.43
CA LEU A 166 12.16 -5.86 -14.01
C LEU A 166 10.84 -5.71 -14.78
N SER A 167 9.73 -5.57 -14.05
CA SER A 167 8.42 -5.25 -14.62
C SER A 167 8.20 -3.74 -14.69
N THR A 168 7.36 -3.29 -15.62
CA THR A 168 6.96 -1.88 -15.69
C THR A 168 5.93 -1.56 -14.61
N VAL A 169 5.86 -0.28 -14.20
CA VAL A 169 4.74 0.20 -13.40
C VAL A 169 3.48 0.09 -14.25
N PHE A 170 2.51 -0.71 -13.78
CA PHE A 170 1.25 -0.88 -14.50
C PHE A 170 0.49 0.45 -14.60
N PRO A 171 -0.19 0.72 -15.72
CA PRO A 171 -1.05 1.88 -15.86
C PRO A 171 -2.03 1.99 -14.69
N ALA A 172 -2.17 3.20 -14.16
CA ALA A 172 -3.17 3.47 -13.14
C ALA A 172 -4.55 3.55 -13.78
N GLY A 173 -5.56 2.98 -13.12
CA GLY A 173 -6.97 3.27 -13.43
C GLY A 173 -7.40 4.61 -12.85
N ASP A 174 -8.71 4.87 -12.90
CA ASP A 174 -9.28 6.10 -12.36
C ASP A 174 -8.97 6.26 -10.86
N VAL A 175 -8.38 7.41 -10.51
CA VAL A 175 -8.08 7.74 -9.12
C VAL A 175 -9.37 8.21 -8.45
N PRO A 176 -9.85 7.56 -7.39
CA PRO A 176 -11.08 7.97 -6.73
C PRO A 176 -10.90 9.32 -6.02
N LEU A 177 -11.97 10.11 -5.95
CA LEU A 177 -11.93 11.49 -5.43
C LEU A 177 -11.24 11.64 -4.07
N HIS A 178 -11.42 10.69 -3.15
CA HIS A 178 -10.79 10.72 -1.82
C HIS A 178 -9.26 10.54 -1.84
N ARG A 179 -8.66 10.20 -2.99
CA ARG A 179 -7.21 10.07 -3.21
C ARG A 179 -6.63 11.19 -4.08
N CYS A 180 -7.47 12.11 -4.56
CA CYS A 180 -6.99 13.31 -5.24
C CYS A 180 -6.71 14.37 -4.17
N PRO A 181 -5.45 14.76 -3.94
CA PRO A 181 -5.20 16.01 -3.23
C PRO A 181 -5.77 17.15 -4.08
N PHE A 182 -6.61 17.93 -3.42
CA PHE A 182 -7.30 19.16 -3.84
C PHE A 182 -6.69 19.90 -5.04
#